data_AF-A8X1P0-F1
#
_entry.id   AF-A8X1P0-F1
#
_cell.length_a   1.000
_cell.length_b   1.000
_cell.length_c   1.000
_cell.angle_alpha   90.00
_cell.angle_beta   90.00
_cell.angle_gamma   90.00
#
_symmetry.space_group_name_H-M   'P 1'
#
loop_
_entity.id
_entity.type
_entity.pdbx_description
1 polymer ?
#
loop_
_entity_poly.entity_id
_entity_poly.type
_entity_poly.pdbx_seq_one_letter_code
_entity_poly.pdbx_strand_id
1 'polypeptide(L)'
;MALRAIMKEVSAKKLSVKKRKLKNIKYYPKELVAFLTDVIEVFRAEKTLCHISPPVTIVGDLNGHLQDLVRIFNIKNEKALKEEDGKQVFATEKFVFLGDLTGENQKYNLETVCLLFGLKMLYCNRYILLRGYEETRSNTEFRNQIMSKFPGAAGEDIWSKFKTAFSLLPAAAIVGEKILCVHSGISPLVKRSIGELKEIPKRDTFENLAPIVRDVIFARPCEPEEDGADSEDPLYIFHEPTNTRKFNDAAIKHFCEKEKIDLVVRSHAVLSNGFRFSADKKLITIFSSPSYKDMPMLHPERLNDDQKVVNCASLIENHFQKDIAWYEVDQLCNEVIVNLMNEQNLVSVSVPVTIVGDIHGNFHDLYRALLARTNPDMIEERTSVKTSLEELTPFYANKLQKKFEEVFSWMPLAAVVGEKIFCVHGGISPHLDSLKDIDKIPRPLLDVKENILATDLIYSDPLDYEFLHVPKMLELFRCPFDTGLIYREPIFEANYLRHAGVLFNEATVEEFCERTGMKLIVRSHTMIPFGYRLFANRKMITIFTSTGYKKERNHGSVMKEFGTSNIKLE
;
A
#
# COMPACT_ATOMS: atom_id res chain seq x y z
N MET A 1 21.94 -32.50 16.34
CA MET A 1 20.70 -33.17 15.85
C MET A 1 19.39 -32.45 16.23
N ALA A 2 19.32 -31.79 17.39
CA ALA A 2 18.15 -31.03 17.84
C ALA A 2 17.68 -29.96 16.84
N LEU A 3 18.60 -29.17 16.28
CA LEU A 3 18.26 -28.16 15.26
C LEU A 3 17.65 -28.78 13.99
N ARG A 4 18.17 -29.93 13.53
CA ARG A 4 17.57 -30.67 12.40
C ARG A 4 16.17 -31.18 12.74
N ALA A 5 15.93 -31.60 13.99
CA ALA A 5 14.59 -32.02 14.43
C ALA A 5 13.62 -30.83 14.46
N ILE A 6 14.04 -29.68 14.99
CA ILE A 6 13.23 -28.45 14.99
C ILE A 6 12.97 -27.99 13.56
N MET A 7 14.00 -27.92 12.72
CA MET A 7 13.87 -27.55 11.31
C MET A 7 12.95 -28.51 10.56
N LYS A 8 13.04 -29.82 10.78
CA LYS A 8 12.14 -30.81 10.18
C LYS A 8 10.67 -30.58 10.58
N GLU A 9 10.42 -30.13 11.80
CA GLU A 9 9.06 -29.77 12.24
C GLU A 9 8.58 -28.44 11.65
N VAL A 10 9.46 -27.42 11.54
CA VAL A 10 9.17 -26.16 10.83
C VAL A 10 8.84 -26.46 9.35
N SER A 11 9.59 -27.36 8.73
CA SER A 11 9.41 -27.84 7.36
C SER A 11 8.10 -28.59 7.09
N ALA A 12 7.61 -29.36 8.06
CA ALA A 12 6.55 -30.34 7.83
C ALA A 12 5.13 -29.75 7.84
N LYS A 13 4.95 -28.43 8.01
CA LYS A 13 3.63 -27.76 8.22
C LYS A 13 2.76 -28.43 9.29
N LYS A 14 3.35 -29.22 10.20
CA LYS A 14 2.64 -30.07 11.17
C LYS A 14 2.33 -29.38 12.49
N LEU A 15 2.75 -28.12 12.67
CA LEU A 15 2.15 -27.24 13.66
C LEU A 15 0.81 -26.69 13.13
N SER A 16 -0.11 -27.58 12.77
CA SER A 16 -1.51 -27.21 12.90
C SER A 16 -1.78 -27.06 14.40
N VAL A 17 -2.60 -26.07 14.73
CA VAL A 17 -3.05 -25.63 16.06
C VAL A 17 -3.51 -26.77 17.01
N LYS A 18 -3.56 -28.02 16.55
CA LYS A 18 -3.82 -29.22 17.34
C LYS A 18 -2.57 -29.76 18.04
N LYS A 19 -2.21 -29.18 19.19
CA LYS A 19 -1.66 -29.84 20.42
C LYS A 19 -0.67 -31.03 20.26
N ARG A 20 0.09 -31.18 19.16
CA ARG A 20 1.16 -32.20 19.08
C ARG A 20 2.41 -31.64 19.75
N LYS A 21 2.50 -31.99 21.03
CA LYS A 21 3.65 -31.95 21.92
C LYS A 21 5.00 -31.84 21.19
N LEU A 22 5.57 -30.64 21.11
CA LEU A 22 7.02 -30.36 21.02
C LEU A 22 7.82 -30.96 22.20
N LYS A 23 7.24 -31.90 22.97
CA LYS A 23 7.67 -32.25 24.33
C LYS A 23 9.04 -32.97 24.40
N ASN A 24 9.66 -33.37 23.30
CA ASN A 24 10.83 -34.26 23.35
C ASN A 24 11.99 -33.87 22.41
N ILE A 25 12.29 -32.57 22.23
CA ILE A 25 13.57 -32.20 21.62
C ILE A 25 14.68 -32.48 22.64
N LYS A 26 15.48 -33.52 22.39
CA LYS A 26 16.62 -33.87 23.23
C LYS A 26 17.83 -33.03 22.85
N TYR A 27 18.38 -32.36 23.84
CA TYR A 27 19.65 -31.65 23.76
C TYR A 27 20.70 -32.43 24.55
N TYR A 28 21.86 -32.63 23.96
CA TYR A 28 23.01 -33.20 24.66
C TYR A 28 23.93 -32.05 25.11
N PRO A 29 24.32 -31.98 26.39
CA PRO A 29 25.09 -30.85 26.92
C PRO A 29 26.35 -30.53 26.11
N LYS A 30 27.13 -31.55 25.74
CA LYS A 30 28.36 -31.36 24.95
C LYS A 30 28.08 -30.78 23.56
N GLU A 31 27.03 -31.25 22.88
CA GLU A 31 26.63 -30.72 21.56
C GLU A 31 26.14 -29.26 21.69
N LEU A 32 25.38 -28.95 22.73
CA LEU A 32 24.84 -27.61 22.95
C LEU A 32 25.95 -26.60 23.29
N VAL A 33 26.92 -26.99 24.13
CA VAL A 33 28.10 -26.17 24.43
C VAL A 33 28.93 -25.90 23.18
N ALA A 34 29.19 -26.92 22.36
CA ALA A 34 29.92 -26.75 21.10
C ALA A 34 29.17 -25.80 20.15
N PHE A 35 27.87 -26.04 19.95
CA PHE A 35 26.99 -25.18 19.15
C PHE A 35 27.02 -23.72 19.63
N LEU A 36 26.87 -23.47 20.93
CA LEU A 36 26.91 -22.11 21.46
C LEU A 36 28.28 -21.46 21.33
N THR A 37 29.35 -22.25 21.37
CA THR A 37 30.71 -21.73 21.12
C THR A 37 30.82 -21.21 19.68
N ASP A 38 30.32 -21.96 18.70
CA ASP A 38 30.30 -21.52 17.30
C ASP A 38 29.41 -20.29 17.08
N VAL A 39 28.24 -20.24 17.75
CA VAL A 39 27.33 -19.09 17.71
C VAL A 39 28.00 -17.83 18.26
N ILE A 40 28.76 -17.95 19.35
CA ILE A 40 29.51 -16.85 19.95
C ILE A 40 30.49 -16.25 18.96
N GLU A 41 31.20 -17.08 18.16
CA GLU A 41 32.12 -16.58 17.13
C GLU A 41 31.37 -15.80 16.04
N VAL A 42 30.21 -16.32 15.59
CA VAL A 42 29.37 -15.63 14.60
C VAL A 42 28.96 -14.25 15.13
N PHE A 43 28.41 -14.17 16.34
CA PHE A 43 28.02 -12.89 16.91
C PHE A 43 29.21 -11.99 17.21
N ARG A 44 30.37 -12.52 17.60
CA ARG A 44 31.57 -11.70 17.82
C ARG A 44 32.00 -10.97 16.54
N ALA A 45 31.86 -11.60 15.38
CA ALA A 45 32.20 -11.02 14.09
C ALA A 45 31.22 -9.92 13.63
N GLU A 46 29.95 -9.96 14.08
CA GLU A 46 28.97 -8.95 13.71
C GLU A 46 29.24 -7.59 14.36
N LYS A 47 28.92 -6.51 13.65
CA LYS A 47 28.96 -5.17 14.21
C LYS A 47 27.74 -4.90 15.10
N THR A 48 27.82 -3.88 15.95
CA THR A 48 26.69 -3.47 16.80
C THR A 48 25.56 -2.84 15.98
N LEU A 49 25.88 -2.26 14.82
CA LEU A 49 24.94 -1.85 13.79
C LEU A 49 25.09 -2.74 12.55
N CYS A 50 24.06 -3.50 12.22
CA CYS A 50 24.01 -4.33 11.02
C CYS A 50 23.34 -3.61 9.84
N HIS A 51 23.56 -4.09 8.61
CA HIS A 51 22.87 -3.61 7.41
C HIS A 51 22.26 -4.80 6.67
N ILE A 52 21.08 -4.59 6.09
CA ILE A 52 20.43 -5.59 5.25
C ILE A 52 19.61 -4.93 4.15
N SER A 53 19.68 -5.46 2.94
CA SER A 53 18.87 -4.97 1.82
C SER A 53 17.47 -5.58 1.83
N PRO A 54 16.43 -4.81 1.46
CA PRO A 54 15.10 -5.36 1.23
C PRO A 54 15.11 -6.39 0.08
N PRO A 55 14.08 -7.25 -0.05
CA PRO A 55 12.94 -7.40 0.87
C PRO A 55 13.34 -8.08 2.18
N VAL A 56 12.71 -7.68 3.29
CA VAL A 56 12.98 -8.23 4.64
C VAL A 56 11.71 -8.28 5.49
N THR A 57 11.60 -9.31 6.32
CA THR A 57 10.54 -9.47 7.30
C THR A 57 11.07 -9.06 8.68
N ILE A 58 10.43 -8.09 9.33
CA ILE A 58 10.77 -7.64 10.68
C ILE A 58 9.83 -8.29 11.69
N VAL A 59 10.41 -8.87 12.73
CA VAL A 59 9.71 -9.59 13.81
C VAL A 59 9.98 -8.89 15.14
N GLY A 60 8.92 -8.52 15.85
CA GLY A 60 9.00 -7.94 17.20
C GLY A 60 9.25 -9.01 18.28
N ASP A 61 8.85 -8.70 19.51
CA ASP A 61 9.07 -9.58 20.66
C ASP A 61 8.43 -10.96 20.45
N LEU A 62 9.21 -12.01 20.74
CA LEU A 62 8.76 -13.41 20.69
C LEU A 62 8.43 -13.95 22.07
N ASN A 63 9.11 -13.45 23.11
CA ASN A 63 8.90 -13.86 24.50
C ASN A 63 8.90 -15.38 24.67
N GLY A 64 9.80 -16.12 24.01
CA GLY A 64 9.88 -17.58 24.14
C GLY A 64 8.73 -18.41 23.51
N HIS A 65 7.81 -17.79 22.76
CA HIS A 65 6.68 -18.47 22.12
C HIS A 65 7.10 -19.17 20.82
N LEU A 66 7.67 -20.36 20.95
CA LEU A 66 8.12 -21.17 19.81
C LEU A 66 7.02 -21.42 18.75
N GLN A 67 5.77 -21.57 19.18
CA GLN A 67 4.65 -21.80 18.25
C GLN A 67 4.40 -20.60 17.34
N ASP A 68 4.50 -19.40 17.90
CA ASP A 68 4.38 -18.16 17.13
C ASP A 68 5.54 -18.00 16.15
N LEU A 69 6.77 -18.33 16.56
CA LEU A 69 7.92 -18.36 15.65
C LEU A 69 7.72 -19.33 14.47
N VAL A 70 7.21 -20.54 14.73
CA VAL A 70 6.90 -21.51 13.65
C VAL A 70 5.79 -20.99 12.75
N ARG A 71 4.76 -20.35 13.31
CA ARG A 71 3.67 -19.73 12.54
C ARG A 71 4.22 -18.65 11.62
N ILE A 72 5.06 -17.75 12.13
CA ILE A 72 5.71 -16.66 11.38
C ILE A 72 6.44 -17.20 10.14
N PHE A 73 7.22 -18.27 10.28
CA PHE A 73 7.93 -18.90 9.15
C PHE A 73 7.01 -19.55 8.12
N ASN A 74 5.74 -19.77 8.44
CA ASN A 74 4.77 -20.44 7.59
C ASN A 74 3.70 -19.52 6.97
N ILE A 75 3.63 -18.24 7.36
CA ILE A 75 2.63 -17.26 6.85
C ILE A 75 2.56 -17.25 5.31
N LYS A 76 3.71 -17.20 4.63
CA LYS A 76 3.77 -17.19 3.15
C LYS A 76 3.72 -18.57 2.51
N ASN A 77 4.02 -19.63 3.26
CA ASN A 77 4.00 -21.00 2.74
C ASN A 77 2.58 -21.49 2.43
N GLU A 78 1.52 -20.87 2.98
CA GLU A 78 0.13 -21.23 2.65
C GLU A 78 -0.32 -20.66 1.31
N LYS A 79 0.19 -19.49 0.91
CA LYS A 79 -0.10 -18.85 -0.40
C LYS A 79 0.82 -19.38 -1.54
N ALA A 80 2.08 -19.71 -1.24
CA ALA A 80 3.10 -20.13 -2.22
C ALA A 80 3.01 -21.61 -2.68
N LEU A 81 1.98 -22.37 -2.30
CA LEU A 81 1.79 -23.77 -2.73
C LEU A 81 1.38 -23.92 -4.22
N LYS A 82 1.36 -22.83 -5.00
CA LYS A 82 1.11 -22.88 -6.43
C LYS A 82 2.37 -22.77 -7.30
N GLU A 83 3.55 -22.52 -6.73
CA GLU A 83 4.77 -22.36 -7.52
C GLU A 83 5.81 -23.46 -7.24
N GLU A 84 6.33 -23.99 -8.36
CA GLU A 84 7.22 -25.13 -8.49
C GLU A 84 8.62 -24.81 -7.96
N ASP A 85 8.92 -25.13 -6.68
CA ASP A 85 10.29 -25.57 -6.29
C ASP A 85 10.46 -26.12 -4.87
N GLY A 86 9.41 -26.24 -4.05
CA GLY A 86 9.45 -26.94 -2.76
C GLY A 86 10.42 -26.37 -1.68
N LYS A 87 11.06 -25.21 -1.94
CA LYS A 87 11.97 -24.53 -1.00
C LYS A 87 11.16 -23.71 0.03
N GLN A 88 11.51 -23.84 1.30
CA GLN A 88 10.75 -23.24 2.41
C GLN A 88 11.11 -21.77 2.64
N VAL A 89 10.11 -20.93 2.94
CA VAL A 89 10.24 -19.47 3.14
C VAL A 89 11.35 -19.07 4.11
N PHE A 90 11.50 -19.76 5.25
CA PHE A 90 12.57 -19.46 6.21
C PHE A 90 13.99 -19.68 5.63
N ALA A 91 14.12 -20.44 4.55
CA ALA A 91 15.37 -20.73 3.87
C ALA A 91 15.63 -19.82 2.66
N THR A 92 14.68 -18.97 2.26
CA THR A 92 14.79 -18.07 1.11
C THR A 92 14.72 -16.59 1.52
N GLU A 93 13.94 -16.24 2.54
CA GLU A 93 13.73 -14.86 2.98
C GLU A 93 14.79 -14.32 3.95
N LYS A 94 14.80 -12.99 4.09
CA LYS A 94 15.60 -12.24 5.05
C LYS A 94 14.74 -11.83 6.25
N PHE A 95 15.30 -11.90 7.45
CA PHE A 95 14.64 -11.57 8.71
C PHE A 95 15.47 -10.63 9.57
N VAL A 96 14.79 -9.69 10.24
CA VAL A 96 15.32 -8.93 11.37
C VAL A 96 14.43 -9.20 12.58
N PHE A 97 15.00 -9.78 13.63
CA PHE A 97 14.32 -9.96 14.92
C PHE A 97 14.73 -8.83 15.86
N LEU A 98 13.78 -8.15 16.46
CA LEU A 98 14.03 -6.92 17.24
C LEU A 98 14.45 -7.19 18.70
N GLY A 99 14.60 -8.44 19.12
CA GLY A 99 14.97 -8.81 20.50
C GLY A 99 13.81 -9.42 21.28
N ASP A 100 14.01 -9.60 22.58
CA ASP A 100 13.09 -10.29 23.51
C ASP A 100 12.72 -11.68 22.97
N LEU A 101 13.78 -12.45 22.71
CA LEU A 101 13.72 -13.82 22.21
C LEU A 101 13.21 -14.79 23.28
N THR A 102 13.46 -14.42 24.54
CA THR A 102 13.05 -15.14 25.74
C THR A 102 11.99 -14.35 26.50
N GLY A 103 11.22 -15.02 27.36
CA GLY A 103 10.21 -14.35 28.19
C GLY A 103 9.97 -15.04 29.53
N GLU A 104 9.39 -14.28 30.46
CA GLU A 104 8.92 -14.77 31.76
C GLU A 104 7.65 -15.63 31.62
N ASN A 105 7.59 -16.70 32.40
CA ASN A 105 6.59 -17.76 32.46
C ASN A 105 6.45 -18.59 31.17
N GLN A 106 7.56 -18.83 30.45
CA GLN A 106 7.54 -19.38 29.10
C GLN A 106 8.28 -20.70 28.96
N LYS A 107 7.57 -21.75 28.58
CA LYS A 107 8.09 -23.12 28.59
C LYS A 107 9.18 -23.42 27.55
N TYR A 108 9.24 -22.64 26.47
CA TYR A 108 10.01 -22.97 25.27
C TYR A 108 11.14 -21.96 24.97
N ASN A 109 11.64 -21.25 25.99
CA ASN A 109 12.75 -20.30 25.83
C ASN A 109 13.98 -20.95 25.17
N LEU A 110 14.41 -22.11 25.69
CA LEU A 110 15.58 -22.82 25.16
C LEU A 110 15.42 -23.17 23.67
N GLU A 111 14.28 -23.76 23.32
CA GLU A 111 14.00 -24.20 21.97
C GLU A 111 13.87 -23.03 20.98
N THR A 112 13.24 -21.94 21.38
CA THR A 112 13.11 -20.70 20.57
C THR A 112 14.48 -20.12 20.25
N VAL A 113 15.33 -19.92 21.26
CA VAL A 113 16.66 -19.34 21.07
C VAL A 113 17.56 -20.28 20.26
N CYS A 114 17.54 -21.58 20.54
CA CYS A 114 18.35 -22.55 19.77
C CYS A 114 17.96 -22.60 18.30
N LEU A 115 16.67 -22.48 17.97
CA LEU A 115 16.20 -22.41 16.58
C LEU A 115 16.73 -21.16 15.89
N LEU A 116 16.55 -19.98 16.50
CA LEU A 116 17.01 -18.72 15.93
C LEU A 116 18.53 -18.68 15.72
N PHE A 117 19.29 -19.12 16.72
CA PHE A 117 20.74 -19.23 16.61
C PHE A 117 21.17 -20.21 15.52
N GLY A 118 20.44 -21.31 15.36
CA GLY A 118 20.71 -22.26 14.30
C GLY A 118 20.42 -21.69 12.91
N LEU A 119 19.32 -20.97 12.74
CA LEU A 119 19.00 -20.25 11.50
C LEU A 119 20.03 -19.16 11.20
N LYS A 120 20.50 -18.44 12.23
CA LYS A 120 21.59 -17.48 12.11
C LYS A 120 22.88 -18.14 11.60
N MET A 121 23.24 -19.31 12.12
CA MET A 121 24.42 -20.03 11.64
C MET A 121 24.27 -20.52 10.19
N LEU A 122 23.09 -21.02 9.82
CA LEU A 122 22.84 -21.54 8.48
C LEU A 122 22.74 -20.42 7.43
N TYR A 123 22.21 -19.26 7.83
CA TYR A 123 21.84 -18.16 6.93
C TYR A 123 22.32 -16.82 7.48
N CYS A 124 23.62 -16.73 7.78
CA CYS A 124 24.25 -15.60 8.50
C CYS A 124 23.97 -14.21 7.91
N ASN A 125 23.90 -14.09 6.58
CA ASN A 125 23.63 -12.83 5.88
C ASN A 125 22.14 -12.52 5.69
N ARG A 126 21.25 -13.42 6.13
CA ARG A 126 19.80 -13.28 5.97
C ARG A 126 19.06 -13.10 7.29
N TYR A 127 19.63 -13.57 8.40
CA TYR A 127 19.04 -13.44 9.72
C TYR A 127 19.85 -12.45 10.55
N ILE A 128 19.23 -11.33 10.93
CA ILE A 128 19.75 -10.42 11.95
C ILE A 128 18.94 -10.63 13.22
N LEU A 129 19.64 -10.86 14.33
CA LEU A 129 19.04 -11.01 15.66
C LEU A 129 19.51 -9.84 16.52
N LEU A 130 18.63 -8.88 16.78
CA LEU A 130 18.94 -7.74 17.64
C LEU A 130 18.78 -8.12 19.11
N ARG A 131 19.46 -7.36 19.96
CA ARG A 131 19.41 -7.52 21.41
C ARG A 131 18.19 -6.83 22.01
N GLY A 132 17.41 -7.57 22.80
CA GLY A 132 16.29 -7.02 23.55
C GLY A 132 16.58 -6.73 25.03
N TYR A 133 15.54 -6.30 25.72
CA TYR A 133 15.50 -6.10 27.16
C TYR A 133 15.83 -7.39 27.92
N GLU A 134 15.18 -8.51 27.58
CA GLU A 134 15.33 -9.81 28.28
C GLU A 134 16.71 -10.44 28.08
N GLU A 135 17.38 -10.15 26.97
CA GLU A 135 18.76 -10.56 26.69
C GLU A 135 19.81 -9.64 27.35
N THR A 136 19.37 -8.60 28.05
CA THR A 136 20.24 -7.61 28.72
C THR A 136 20.12 -7.64 30.24
N ARG A 137 18.97 -8.04 30.79
CA ARG A 137 18.77 -8.18 32.24
C ARG A 137 19.16 -9.58 32.74
N SER A 138 19.17 -9.76 34.07
CA SER A 138 19.25 -11.08 34.69
C SER A 138 18.02 -11.92 34.33
N ASN A 139 18.15 -12.79 33.35
CA ASN A 139 17.09 -13.70 32.93
C ASN A 139 17.06 -14.96 33.80
N THR A 140 16.60 -14.77 35.04
CA THR A 140 16.59 -15.80 36.09
C THR A 140 15.76 -17.01 35.70
N GLU A 141 14.64 -16.82 35.01
CA GLU A 141 13.78 -17.92 34.62
C GLU A 141 14.40 -18.78 33.52
N PHE A 142 14.95 -18.17 32.47
CA PHE A 142 15.63 -18.94 31.43
C PHE A 142 16.81 -19.71 32.00
N ARG A 143 17.57 -19.09 32.91
CA ARG A 143 18.60 -19.79 33.70
C ARG A 143 18.03 -20.98 34.45
N ASN A 144 16.93 -20.81 35.20
CA ASN A 144 16.31 -21.90 35.95
C ASN A 144 15.83 -23.03 35.03
N GLN A 145 15.31 -22.71 33.85
CA GLN A 145 14.94 -23.72 32.84
C GLN A 145 16.16 -24.52 32.35
N ILE A 146 17.30 -23.85 32.11
CA ILE A 146 18.56 -24.51 31.76
C ILE A 146 19.03 -25.41 32.90
N MET A 147 19.07 -24.90 34.13
CA MET A 147 19.52 -25.66 35.31
C MET A 147 18.62 -26.86 35.61
N SER A 148 17.31 -26.74 35.38
CA SER A 148 16.37 -27.85 35.51
C SER A 148 16.58 -28.93 34.45
N LYS A 149 16.89 -28.55 33.21
CA LYS A 149 17.17 -29.50 32.12
C LYS A 149 18.58 -30.12 32.20
N PHE A 150 19.56 -29.37 32.71
CA PHE A 150 20.97 -29.77 32.80
C PHE A 150 21.53 -29.41 34.18
N PRO A 151 21.36 -30.27 35.19
CA PRO A 151 21.84 -29.96 36.54
C PRO A 151 23.38 -29.96 36.61
N GLY A 152 23.91 -29.18 37.56
CA GLY A 152 25.34 -29.13 37.89
C GLY A 152 26.17 -28.31 36.89
N ALA A 153 27.46 -28.66 36.78
CA ALA A 153 28.45 -27.89 36.01
C ALA A 153 28.09 -27.71 34.52
N ALA A 154 27.40 -28.70 33.94
CA ALA A 154 26.96 -28.63 32.55
C ALA A 154 25.94 -27.50 32.32
N GLY A 155 24.98 -27.32 33.23
CA GLY A 155 24.00 -26.23 33.15
C GLY A 155 24.64 -24.86 33.31
N GLU A 156 25.60 -24.72 34.22
CA GLU A 156 26.32 -23.46 34.43
C GLU A 156 27.15 -23.06 33.19
N ASP A 157 27.83 -24.01 32.54
CA ASP A 157 28.57 -23.72 31.30
C ASP A 157 27.62 -23.33 30.16
N ILE A 158 26.52 -24.07 29.96
CA ILE A 158 25.49 -23.73 28.96
C ILE A 158 24.93 -22.32 29.22
N TRP A 159 24.58 -22.01 30.47
CA TRP A 159 24.08 -20.68 30.84
C TRP A 159 25.11 -19.58 30.59
N SER A 160 26.37 -19.82 30.98
CA SER A 160 27.47 -18.89 30.74
C SER A 160 27.66 -18.60 29.24
N LYS A 161 27.57 -19.63 28.39
CA LYS A 161 27.60 -19.50 26.94
C LYS A 161 26.42 -18.69 26.40
N PHE A 162 25.19 -18.92 26.88
CA PHE A 162 24.03 -18.10 26.49
C PHE A 162 24.20 -16.63 26.87
N LYS A 163 24.63 -16.33 28.11
CA LYS A 163 24.93 -14.95 28.52
C LYS A 163 25.96 -14.30 27.60
N THR A 164 27.00 -15.04 27.24
CA THR A 164 28.04 -14.56 26.33
C THR A 164 27.46 -14.29 24.94
N ALA A 165 26.65 -15.20 24.39
CA ALA A 165 25.99 -15.01 23.09
C ALA A 165 25.06 -13.78 23.10
N PHE A 166 24.23 -13.63 24.13
CA PHE A 166 23.33 -12.47 24.30
C PHE A 166 24.09 -11.15 24.41
N SER A 167 25.23 -11.13 25.11
CA SER A 167 26.09 -9.95 25.20
C SER A 167 26.65 -9.47 23.85
N LEU A 168 26.68 -10.36 22.86
CA LEU A 168 27.27 -10.12 21.54
C LEU A 168 26.21 -9.90 20.45
N LEU A 169 24.92 -9.89 20.79
CA LEU A 169 23.87 -9.54 19.84
C LEU A 169 24.02 -8.07 19.39
N PRO A 170 23.88 -7.76 18.09
CA PRO A 170 23.78 -6.39 17.58
C PRO A 170 22.66 -5.58 18.27
N ALA A 171 22.83 -4.27 18.39
CA ALA A 171 21.84 -3.39 19.02
C ALA A 171 20.81 -2.82 18.01
N ALA A 172 21.22 -2.65 16.76
CA ALA A 172 20.40 -2.04 15.72
C ALA A 172 20.71 -2.60 14.33
N ALA A 173 19.78 -2.40 13.40
CA ALA A 173 19.99 -2.69 11.99
C ALA A 173 19.43 -1.58 11.08
N ILE A 174 20.08 -1.34 9.95
CA ILE A 174 19.57 -0.50 8.87
C ILE A 174 19.05 -1.40 7.75
N VAL A 175 17.80 -1.21 7.37
CA VAL A 175 17.17 -1.86 6.22
C VAL A 175 17.11 -0.87 5.07
N GLY A 176 17.75 -1.22 3.95
CA GLY A 176 17.71 -0.44 2.71
C GLY A 176 18.13 1.03 2.86
N GLU A 177 19.07 1.31 3.77
CA GLU A 177 19.56 2.66 4.12
C GLU A 177 18.53 3.65 4.69
N LYS A 178 17.26 3.26 4.75
CA LYS A 178 16.14 4.16 5.04
C LYS A 178 15.32 3.80 6.25
N ILE A 179 15.43 2.56 6.74
CA ILE A 179 14.64 2.09 7.87
C ILE A 179 15.59 1.68 8.98
N LEU A 180 15.43 2.30 10.16
CA LEU A 180 16.18 1.94 11.35
C LEU A 180 15.37 0.94 12.19
N CYS A 181 15.93 -0.24 12.40
CA CYS A 181 15.38 -1.27 13.27
C CYS A 181 16.12 -1.28 14.61
N VAL A 182 15.37 -1.15 15.70
CA VAL A 182 15.88 -1.17 17.07
C VAL A 182 14.94 -2.00 17.95
N HIS A 183 15.39 -2.41 19.13
CA HIS A 183 14.48 -3.06 20.08
C HIS A 183 13.46 -2.08 20.64
N SER A 184 13.90 -0.92 21.13
CA SER A 184 13.04 0.00 21.86
C SER A 184 13.06 1.42 21.30
N GLY A 185 14.18 2.13 21.31
CA GLY A 185 14.13 3.58 21.13
C GLY A 185 15.28 4.21 20.36
N ILE A 186 15.24 5.54 20.32
CA ILE A 186 16.29 6.39 19.76
C ILE A 186 17.04 7.13 20.88
N SER A 187 18.24 7.62 20.59
CA SER A 187 19.09 8.30 21.58
C SER A 187 19.43 9.73 21.14
N PRO A 188 19.35 10.72 22.05
CA PRO A 188 19.85 12.08 21.80
C PRO A 188 21.39 12.12 21.77
N LEU A 189 22.05 11.05 22.21
CA LEU A 189 23.50 10.99 22.33
C LEU A 189 24.18 10.61 21.01
N VAL A 190 23.41 10.33 19.96
CA VAL A 190 23.92 10.14 18.60
C VAL A 190 24.52 11.46 18.13
N LYS A 191 25.84 11.55 18.04
CA LYS A 191 26.51 12.83 17.75
C LYS A 191 26.54 13.14 16.27
N ARG A 192 27.14 12.24 15.48
CA ARG A 192 27.40 12.47 14.05
C ARG A 192 26.38 11.78 13.17
N SER A 193 26.17 10.50 13.41
CA SER A 193 25.20 9.67 12.72
C SER A 193 25.01 8.37 13.50
N ILE A 194 23.86 7.72 13.34
CA ILE A 194 23.59 6.37 13.82
C ILE A 194 24.66 5.36 13.35
N GLY A 195 25.38 5.66 12.26
CA GLY A 195 26.54 4.90 11.82
C GLY A 195 27.63 4.72 12.88
N GLU A 196 27.73 5.60 13.88
CA GLU A 196 28.71 5.50 14.97
C GLU A 196 28.52 4.25 15.85
N LEU A 197 27.32 3.65 15.86
CA LEU A 197 27.08 2.38 16.55
C LEU A 197 28.00 1.26 16.03
N LYS A 198 28.44 1.29 14.76
CA LYS A 198 29.32 0.25 14.19
C LYS A 198 30.59 0.01 15.01
N GLU A 199 31.10 1.07 15.63
CA GLU A 199 32.36 1.05 16.38
C GLU A 199 32.17 0.91 17.89
N ILE A 200 30.91 0.89 18.36
CA ILE A 200 30.64 0.67 19.79
C ILE A 200 30.84 -0.82 20.11
N PRO A 201 31.73 -1.17 21.05
CA PRO A 201 31.94 -2.56 21.43
C PRO A 201 30.73 -3.12 22.19
N LYS A 202 30.40 -4.38 21.90
CA LYS A 202 29.31 -5.11 22.56
C LYS A 202 29.73 -5.55 23.96
N ARG A 203 28.84 -5.42 24.94
CA ARG A 203 29.11 -5.60 26.38
C ARG A 203 28.00 -6.42 27.03
N ASP A 204 28.28 -7.01 28.18
CA ASP A 204 27.45 -8.02 28.83
C ASP A 204 26.32 -7.47 29.69
N THR A 205 26.60 -6.47 30.51
CA THR A 205 25.65 -5.94 31.51
C THR A 205 25.13 -4.55 31.16
N PHE A 206 23.95 -4.22 31.68
CA PHE A 206 23.31 -2.92 31.54
C PHE A 206 24.21 -1.74 31.98
N GLU A 207 24.94 -1.94 33.08
CA GLU A 207 25.86 -0.98 33.67
C GLU A 207 27.04 -0.70 32.73
N ASN A 208 27.49 -1.73 32.00
CA ASN A 208 28.61 -1.66 31.07
C ASN A 208 28.20 -1.21 29.66
N LEU A 209 26.90 -1.08 29.36
CA LEU A 209 26.45 -0.62 28.05
C LEU A 209 26.86 0.84 27.81
N ALA A 210 27.32 1.10 26.58
CA ALA A 210 27.45 2.47 26.11
C ALA A 210 26.09 3.18 26.19
N PRO A 211 26.02 4.46 26.62
CA PRO A 211 24.75 5.17 26.79
C PRO A 211 23.82 5.14 25.58
N ILE A 212 24.37 5.25 24.36
CA ILE A 212 23.58 5.16 23.12
C ILE A 212 22.93 3.79 22.96
N VAL A 213 23.67 2.71 23.23
CA VAL A 213 23.16 1.32 23.14
C VAL A 213 22.10 1.08 24.22
N ARG A 214 22.30 1.65 25.41
CA ARG A 214 21.31 1.62 26.49
C ARG A 214 19.99 2.26 26.03
N ASP A 215 20.04 3.45 25.45
CA ASP A 215 18.84 4.11 24.94
C ASP A 215 18.16 3.29 23.82
N VAL A 216 18.94 2.71 22.90
CA VAL A 216 18.39 1.86 21.81
C VAL A 216 17.61 0.65 22.34
N ILE A 217 18.06 0.05 23.45
CA ILE A 217 17.43 -1.13 24.05
C ILE A 217 16.33 -0.75 25.05
N PHE A 218 16.43 0.38 25.77
CA PHE A 218 15.56 0.67 26.92
C PHE A 218 14.74 1.96 26.82
N ALA A 219 15.05 2.86 25.89
CA ALA A 219 14.29 4.10 25.76
C ALA A 219 12.91 3.83 25.17
N ARG A 220 11.87 4.44 25.74
CA ARG A 220 10.47 4.21 25.32
C ARG A 220 9.81 5.49 24.81
N PRO A 221 8.81 5.39 23.92
CA PRO A 221 7.99 6.55 23.61
C PRO A 221 7.25 7.05 24.86
N CYS A 222 6.94 8.33 24.88
CA CYS A 222 5.94 8.88 25.79
C CYS A 222 4.55 8.31 25.40
N GLU A 223 3.74 7.95 26.39
CA GLU A 223 2.32 7.67 26.12
C GLU A 223 1.54 8.99 26.02
N PRO A 224 0.40 9.03 25.29
CA PRO A 224 -0.34 10.28 25.04
C PRO A 224 -0.77 11.02 26.31
N GLU A 225 -0.99 10.30 27.41
CA GLU A 225 -1.40 10.87 28.69
C GLU A 225 -0.22 11.37 29.55
N GLU A 226 1.03 11.17 29.12
CA GLU A 226 2.21 11.59 29.86
C GLU A 226 2.62 13.04 29.54
N ASP A 227 3.02 13.78 30.58
CA ASP A 227 3.53 15.15 30.43
C ASP A 227 4.72 15.20 29.44
N GLY A 228 4.59 16.04 28.42
CA GLY A 228 5.62 16.23 27.38
C GLY A 228 5.48 15.33 26.15
N ALA A 229 4.44 14.48 26.07
CA ALA A 229 4.16 13.64 24.91
C ALA A 229 3.92 14.43 23.62
N ASP A 230 3.24 15.58 23.72
CA ASP A 230 2.97 16.50 22.60
C ASP A 230 3.87 17.75 22.62
N SER A 231 4.93 17.75 23.43
CA SER A 231 5.82 18.91 23.50
C SER A 231 6.85 18.93 22.36
N GLU A 232 7.19 20.12 21.88
CA GLU A 232 8.36 20.31 21.00
C GLU A 232 9.67 20.44 21.80
N ASP A 233 9.59 20.65 23.12
CA ASP A 233 10.74 20.76 24.05
C ASP A 233 10.32 20.43 25.50
N PRO A 234 11.00 19.52 26.24
CA PRO A 234 12.14 18.70 25.83
C PRO A 234 11.74 17.49 24.99
N LEU A 235 12.49 17.26 23.91
CA LEU A 235 12.34 16.08 23.04
C LEU A 235 12.60 14.76 23.78
N TYR A 236 13.46 14.79 24.80
CA TYR A 236 13.85 13.61 25.57
C TYR A 236 13.73 13.88 27.07
N ILE A 237 13.11 12.94 27.77
CA ILE A 237 12.91 13.03 29.22
C ILE A 237 13.75 11.93 29.88
N PHE A 238 14.74 12.32 30.68
CA PHE A 238 15.56 11.36 31.40
C PHE A 238 14.83 10.86 32.65
N HIS A 239 14.81 9.55 32.85
CA HIS A 239 14.25 8.91 34.03
C HIS A 239 15.39 8.35 34.88
N GLU A 240 15.82 9.13 35.86
CA GLU A 240 16.96 8.83 36.74
C GLU A 240 16.86 7.47 37.47
N PRO A 241 15.69 7.05 38.02
CA PRO A 241 15.60 5.78 38.74
C PRO A 241 15.90 4.53 37.91
N THR A 242 15.58 4.56 36.61
CA THR A 242 15.87 3.44 35.70
C THR A 242 17.12 3.69 34.85
N ASN A 243 17.68 4.89 34.91
CA ASN A 243 18.76 5.35 34.02
C ASN A 243 18.39 5.14 32.53
N THR A 244 17.12 5.39 32.19
CA THR A 244 16.58 5.28 30.82
C THR A 244 15.98 6.61 30.38
N ARG A 245 15.62 6.71 29.10
CA ARG A 245 14.97 7.90 28.53
C ARG A 245 13.58 7.59 28.02
N LYS A 246 12.75 8.62 28.00
CA LYS A 246 11.59 8.70 27.12
C LYS A 246 11.87 9.65 25.97
N PHE A 247 11.19 9.43 24.86
CA PHE A 247 11.22 10.32 23.70
C PHE A 247 9.79 10.55 23.23
N ASN A 248 9.49 11.76 22.76
CA ASN A 248 8.18 12.10 22.23
C ASN A 248 8.14 12.04 20.70
N ASP A 249 6.98 12.35 20.11
CA ASP A 249 6.79 12.27 18.66
C ASP A 249 7.68 13.28 17.90
N ALA A 250 7.90 14.47 18.46
CA ALA A 250 8.84 15.46 17.92
C ALA A 250 10.28 14.93 17.87
N ALA A 251 10.70 14.17 18.88
CA ALA A 251 12.04 13.58 18.94
C ALA A 251 12.27 12.58 17.81
N ILE A 252 11.26 11.76 17.47
CA ILE A 252 11.32 10.82 16.36
C ILE A 252 11.43 11.57 15.03
N LYS A 253 10.60 12.61 14.82
CA LYS A 253 10.62 13.41 13.60
C LYS A 253 12.00 14.04 13.39
N HIS A 254 12.51 14.71 14.42
CA HIS A 254 13.84 15.33 14.39
C HIS A 254 14.96 14.32 14.14
N PHE A 255 14.89 13.15 14.79
CA PHE A 255 15.87 12.09 14.60
C PHE A 255 15.86 11.55 13.16
N CYS A 256 14.66 11.27 12.62
CA CYS A 256 14.48 10.79 11.25
C CYS A 256 15.03 11.80 10.23
N GLU A 257 14.75 13.09 10.40
CA GLU A 257 15.28 14.15 9.54
C GLU A 257 16.81 14.23 9.61
N LYS A 258 17.37 14.27 10.83
CA LYS A 258 18.81 14.34 11.07
C LYS A 258 19.57 13.17 10.44
N GLU A 259 19.08 11.95 10.66
CA GLU A 259 19.73 10.72 10.21
C GLU A 259 19.36 10.33 8.77
N LYS A 260 18.47 11.10 8.12
CA LYS A 260 17.90 10.80 6.79
C LYS A 260 17.21 9.43 6.73
N ILE A 261 16.62 9.02 7.85
CA ILE A 261 15.83 7.81 8.04
C ILE A 261 14.37 8.14 7.77
N ASP A 262 13.71 7.27 7.02
CA ASP A 262 12.33 7.46 6.62
C ASP A 262 11.37 6.87 7.68
N LEU A 263 11.78 5.79 8.35
CA LEU A 263 10.99 5.06 9.35
C LEU A 263 11.88 4.43 10.43
N VAL A 264 11.49 4.57 11.70
CA VAL A 264 12.03 3.78 12.82
C VAL A 264 11.07 2.64 13.15
N VAL A 265 11.61 1.43 13.25
CA VAL A 265 10.88 0.20 13.58
C VAL A 265 11.36 -0.33 14.92
N ARG A 266 10.45 -0.45 15.90
CA ARG A 266 10.74 -0.92 17.26
C ARG A 266 9.80 -2.03 17.72
N SER A 267 10.09 -2.61 18.89
CA SER A 267 9.23 -3.59 19.57
C SER A 267 8.94 -3.23 21.03
N HIS A 268 9.11 -4.11 22.03
CA HIS A 268 9.12 -3.76 23.46
C HIS A 268 7.83 -3.15 24.05
N ALA A 269 6.69 -3.20 23.35
CA ALA A 269 5.40 -2.80 23.88
C ALA A 269 4.31 -3.76 23.39
N VAL A 270 3.45 -4.21 24.30
CA VAL A 270 2.34 -5.11 23.98
C VAL A 270 1.23 -4.31 23.30
N LEU A 271 0.82 -4.73 22.11
CA LEU A 271 -0.19 -4.06 21.30
C LEU A 271 -1.32 -5.01 20.94
N SER A 272 -2.57 -4.55 21.08
CA SER A 272 -3.78 -5.34 20.77
C SER A 272 -3.85 -5.81 19.32
N ASN A 273 -3.38 -4.98 18.39
CA ASN A 273 -3.39 -5.27 16.95
C ASN A 273 -2.04 -5.80 16.42
N GLY A 274 -1.08 -6.10 17.29
CA GLY A 274 0.26 -6.58 16.92
C GLY A 274 1.19 -5.50 16.33
N PHE A 275 0.68 -4.34 15.92
CA PHE A 275 1.50 -3.18 15.57
C PHE A 275 0.75 -1.84 15.76
N ARG A 276 1.48 -0.72 15.81
CA ARG A 276 0.97 0.65 15.93
C ARG A 276 1.93 1.62 15.25
N PHE A 277 1.40 2.55 14.45
CA PHE A 277 2.14 3.73 13.98
C PHE A 277 1.99 4.90 14.95
N SER A 278 3.02 5.74 15.04
CA SER A 278 3.02 7.02 15.76
C SER A 278 3.99 8.01 15.09
N ALA A 279 4.06 9.25 15.61
CA ALA A 279 4.93 10.31 15.08
C ALA A 279 4.74 10.56 13.57
N ASP A 280 3.51 10.78 13.12
CA ASP A 280 3.15 10.94 11.71
C ASP A 280 3.69 9.80 10.84
N LYS A 281 3.47 8.58 11.33
CA LYS A 281 3.92 7.33 10.72
C LYS A 281 5.47 7.18 10.69
N LYS A 282 6.27 8.09 11.25
CA LYS A 282 7.75 7.94 11.33
C LYS A 282 8.23 6.89 12.33
N LEU A 283 7.36 6.40 13.21
CA LEU A 283 7.63 5.29 14.12
C LEU A 283 6.59 4.19 13.94
N ILE A 284 7.05 2.94 13.89
CA ILE A 284 6.20 1.77 14.04
C ILE A 284 6.67 0.92 15.20
N THR A 285 5.73 0.51 16.04
CA THR A 285 5.94 -0.48 17.10
C THR A 285 5.29 -1.78 16.70
N ILE A 286 6.02 -2.90 16.81
CA ILE A 286 5.59 -4.25 16.41
C ILE A 286 5.64 -5.17 17.63
N PHE A 287 4.70 -6.10 17.75
CA PHE A 287 4.68 -7.16 18.75
C PHE A 287 4.25 -8.48 18.11
N SER A 288 5.09 -9.50 18.17
CA SER A 288 4.90 -10.72 17.35
C SER A 288 4.46 -11.96 18.15
N SER A 289 4.07 -11.76 19.41
CA SER A 289 3.66 -12.83 20.34
C SER A 289 2.17 -12.71 20.74
N PRO A 290 1.21 -13.05 19.86
CA PRO A 290 -0.23 -12.94 20.16
C PRO A 290 -0.68 -13.76 21.37
N SER A 291 0.06 -14.80 21.74
CA SER A 291 -0.26 -15.69 22.87
C SER A 291 0.20 -15.16 24.23
N TYR A 292 0.73 -13.93 24.29
CA TYR A 292 1.33 -13.37 25.50
C TYR A 292 0.30 -13.11 26.62
N LYS A 293 0.60 -13.59 27.83
CA LYS A 293 -0.16 -13.40 29.09
C LYS A 293 -1.64 -13.84 29.09
N ASP A 294 -2.06 -14.77 28.22
CA ASP A 294 -3.47 -15.21 28.11
C ASP A 294 -4.47 -14.03 28.06
N MET A 295 -4.05 -12.90 27.47
CA MET A 295 -4.86 -11.68 27.40
C MET A 295 -6.08 -11.92 26.48
N PRO A 296 -7.33 -11.83 26.98
CA PRO A 296 -8.54 -12.15 26.21
C PRO A 296 -8.80 -11.21 25.02
N MET A 297 -8.07 -10.09 24.91
CA MET A 297 -8.18 -9.14 23.80
C MET A 297 -7.34 -9.53 22.57
N LEU A 298 -6.41 -10.49 22.71
CA LEU A 298 -5.47 -10.95 21.67
C LEU A 298 -5.84 -12.34 21.14
N HIS A 299 -7.14 -12.66 21.04
CA HIS A 299 -7.58 -13.96 20.54
C HIS A 299 -6.95 -14.27 19.16
N PRO A 300 -6.17 -15.36 19.03
CA PRO A 300 -5.46 -15.69 17.79
C PRO A 300 -6.38 -15.79 16.56
N GLU A 301 -7.65 -16.11 16.79
CA GLU A 301 -8.73 -16.31 15.83
C GLU A 301 -9.32 -15.00 15.26
N ARG A 302 -9.02 -13.84 15.85
CA ARG A 302 -9.59 -12.53 15.45
C ARG A 302 -8.62 -11.61 14.69
N LEU A 303 -7.36 -12.02 14.55
CA LEU A 303 -6.30 -11.27 13.87
C LEU A 303 -5.83 -12.07 12.65
N ASN A 304 -5.86 -11.47 11.46
CA ASN A 304 -5.32 -12.09 10.24
C ASN A 304 -3.81 -12.35 10.42
N ASP A 305 -3.29 -13.45 9.89
CA ASP A 305 -1.88 -13.84 10.08
C ASP A 305 -0.87 -12.79 9.58
N ASP A 306 -1.27 -12.01 8.57
CA ASP A 306 -0.52 -10.88 8.00
C ASP A 306 -0.42 -9.66 8.96
N GLN A 307 -1.25 -9.58 10.02
CA GLN A 307 -1.29 -8.46 10.98
C GLN A 307 -0.32 -8.61 12.16
N LYS A 308 0.39 -9.74 12.30
CA LYS A 308 1.23 -10.07 13.47
C LYS A 308 2.74 -9.98 13.20
N VAL A 309 3.11 -9.66 11.96
CA VAL A 309 4.49 -9.54 11.47
C VAL A 309 4.53 -8.45 10.41
N VAL A 310 5.61 -7.69 10.36
CA VAL A 310 5.77 -6.62 9.39
C VAL A 310 6.68 -7.06 8.25
N ASN A 311 6.15 -7.13 7.04
CA ASN A 311 6.97 -7.26 5.84
C ASN A 311 7.31 -5.85 5.31
N CYS A 312 8.61 -5.53 5.26
CA CYS A 312 9.08 -4.21 4.84
C CYS A 312 8.76 -3.90 3.37
N ALA A 313 8.69 -4.91 2.49
CA ALA A 313 8.35 -4.65 1.09
C ALA A 313 6.92 -4.10 0.98
N SER A 314 5.96 -4.73 1.66
CA SER A 314 4.58 -4.24 1.72
C SER A 314 4.43 -2.96 2.54
N LEU A 315 5.25 -2.74 3.58
CA LEU A 315 5.23 -1.46 4.30
C LEU A 315 5.80 -0.32 3.45
N ILE A 316 6.92 -0.50 2.76
CA ILE A 316 7.48 0.52 1.87
C ILE A 316 6.42 0.83 0.78
N GLU A 317 5.84 -0.17 0.14
CA GLU A 317 4.79 0.05 -0.87
C GLU A 317 3.53 0.74 -0.32
N ASN A 318 3.07 0.41 0.89
CA ASN A 318 1.85 0.99 1.49
C ASN A 318 2.09 2.30 2.27
N HIS A 319 3.30 2.54 2.77
CA HIS A 319 3.66 3.71 3.58
C HIS A 319 4.16 4.86 2.71
N PHE A 320 4.74 4.54 1.54
CA PHE A 320 5.03 5.52 0.49
C PHE A 320 3.83 5.73 -0.46
N GLN A 321 2.74 4.97 -0.30
CA GLN A 321 1.41 5.45 -0.69
C GLN A 321 0.98 6.52 0.31
N LYS A 322 1.41 7.76 0.05
CA LYS A 322 1.00 8.93 0.82
C LYS A 322 -0.51 9.10 0.66
N ASP A 323 -1.27 8.98 1.75
CA ASP A 323 -2.64 9.49 1.79
C ASP A 323 -2.56 10.98 1.43
N ILE A 324 -3.20 11.39 0.32
CA ILE A 324 -3.13 12.77 -0.15
C ILE A 324 -3.94 13.63 0.83
N ALA A 325 -3.29 14.59 1.48
CA ALA A 325 -3.98 15.47 2.41
C ALA A 325 -4.91 16.45 1.67
N TRP A 326 -6.00 16.89 2.31
CA TRP A 326 -7.00 17.74 1.65
C TRP A 326 -6.42 19.05 1.09
N TYR A 327 -5.42 19.63 1.75
CA TYR A 327 -4.77 20.86 1.29
C TYR A 327 -3.87 20.63 0.06
N GLU A 328 -3.33 19.40 -0.10
CA GLU A 328 -2.59 19.02 -1.31
C GLU A 328 -3.53 18.87 -2.49
N VAL A 329 -4.74 18.31 -2.26
CA VAL A 329 -5.81 18.27 -3.28
C VAL A 329 -6.27 19.69 -3.63
N ASP A 330 -6.47 20.57 -2.64
CA ASP A 330 -6.85 21.97 -2.87
C ASP A 330 -5.80 22.72 -3.71
N GLN A 331 -4.52 22.55 -3.39
CA GLN A 331 -3.42 23.14 -4.16
C GLN A 331 -3.40 22.60 -5.60
N LEU A 332 -3.51 21.28 -5.77
CA LEU A 332 -3.59 20.66 -7.10
C LEU A 332 -4.75 21.21 -7.92
N CYS A 333 -5.93 21.35 -7.32
CA CYS A 333 -7.09 21.96 -7.98
C CYS A 333 -6.78 23.39 -8.44
N ASN A 334 -6.12 24.21 -7.61
CA ASN A 334 -5.76 25.58 -7.98
C ASN A 334 -4.76 25.61 -9.16
N GLU A 335 -3.76 24.73 -9.17
CA GLU A 335 -2.80 24.62 -10.28
C GLU A 335 -3.49 24.15 -11.58
N VAL A 336 -4.41 23.19 -11.48
CA VAL A 336 -5.21 22.71 -12.63
C VAL A 336 -6.09 23.84 -13.17
N ILE A 337 -6.77 24.61 -12.31
CA ILE A 337 -7.61 25.75 -12.73
C ILE A 337 -6.79 26.76 -13.54
N VAL A 338 -5.59 27.14 -13.07
CA VAL A 338 -4.72 28.08 -13.78
C VAL A 338 -4.34 27.56 -15.17
N ASN A 339 -4.10 26.26 -15.30
CA ASN A 339 -3.82 25.65 -16.61
C ASN A 339 -5.06 25.67 -17.52
N LEU A 340 -6.21 25.25 -17.00
CA LEU A 340 -7.47 25.17 -17.76
C LEU A 340 -7.99 26.55 -18.21
N MET A 341 -7.76 27.60 -17.42
CA MET A 341 -8.07 28.99 -17.78
C MET A 341 -7.40 29.45 -19.09
N ASN A 342 -6.21 28.91 -19.39
CA ASN A 342 -5.43 29.27 -20.57
C ASN A 342 -5.67 28.33 -21.76
N GLU A 343 -6.37 27.21 -21.55
CA GLU A 343 -6.72 26.26 -22.61
C GLU A 343 -7.91 26.78 -23.43
N GLN A 344 -8.14 26.27 -24.64
CA GLN A 344 -9.32 26.59 -25.45
C GLN A 344 -10.47 25.63 -25.13
N ASN A 345 -11.72 25.96 -25.47
CA ASN A 345 -12.82 25.00 -25.31
C ASN A 345 -12.72 23.87 -26.34
N LEU A 346 -12.18 24.18 -27.52
CA LEU A 346 -11.86 23.22 -28.57
C LEU A 346 -10.36 22.92 -28.60
N VAL A 347 -9.96 21.80 -28.01
CA VAL A 347 -8.54 21.43 -27.90
C VAL A 347 -8.06 20.67 -29.14
N SER A 348 -6.92 21.04 -29.70
CA SER A 348 -6.30 20.28 -30.80
C SER A 348 -5.30 19.26 -30.26
N VAL A 349 -5.45 17.99 -30.66
CA VAL A 349 -4.63 16.87 -30.16
C VAL A 349 -3.98 16.13 -31.32
N SER A 350 -2.65 16.01 -31.28
CA SER A 350 -1.89 15.24 -32.27
C SER A 350 -1.96 13.73 -32.01
N VAL A 351 -1.95 12.94 -33.08
CA VAL A 351 -1.78 11.48 -33.02
C VAL A 351 -0.31 11.10 -32.77
N PRO A 352 0.00 9.98 -32.09
CA PRO A 352 -0.91 8.95 -31.61
C PRO A 352 -1.60 9.30 -30.27
N VAL A 353 -2.87 8.95 -30.15
CA VAL A 353 -3.69 9.23 -28.96
C VAL A 353 -4.52 8.01 -28.54
N THR A 354 -4.78 7.89 -27.24
CA THR A 354 -5.80 7.00 -26.68
C THR A 354 -6.98 7.86 -26.24
N ILE A 355 -8.15 7.64 -26.83
CA ILE A 355 -9.40 8.29 -26.47
C ILE A 355 -10.11 7.42 -25.43
N VAL A 356 -10.40 8.01 -24.27
CA VAL A 356 -11.00 7.36 -23.11
C VAL A 356 -12.41 7.92 -22.93
N GLY A 357 -13.38 7.04 -22.71
CA GLY A 357 -14.77 7.41 -22.42
C GLY A 357 -15.00 7.64 -20.92
N ASP A 358 -16.26 7.53 -20.50
CA ASP A 358 -16.66 7.77 -19.12
C ASP A 358 -16.02 6.76 -18.17
N ILE A 359 -15.38 7.30 -17.12
CA ILE A 359 -14.67 6.53 -16.10
C ILE A 359 -15.43 6.42 -14.77
N HIS A 360 -16.36 7.34 -14.47
CA HIS A 360 -17.18 7.33 -13.25
C HIS A 360 -16.43 7.05 -11.93
N GLY A 361 -15.22 7.55 -11.79
CA GLY A 361 -14.38 7.33 -10.60
C GLY A 361 -13.80 5.91 -10.48
N ASN A 362 -13.92 5.07 -11.51
CA ASN A 362 -13.28 3.77 -11.57
C ASN A 362 -11.76 3.93 -11.82
N PHE A 363 -11.02 4.07 -10.72
CA PHE A 363 -9.57 4.25 -10.74
C PHE A 363 -8.84 3.12 -11.46
N HIS A 364 -9.29 1.87 -11.31
CA HIS A 364 -8.62 0.72 -11.92
C HIS A 364 -8.70 0.75 -13.44
N ASP A 365 -9.84 1.14 -14.00
CA ASP A 365 -10.01 1.25 -15.45
C ASP A 365 -9.26 2.45 -16.02
N LEU A 366 -9.24 3.58 -15.31
CA LEU A 366 -8.37 4.71 -15.67
C LEU A 366 -6.89 4.30 -15.66
N TYR A 367 -6.43 3.60 -14.62
CA TYR A 367 -5.06 3.13 -14.51
C TYR A 367 -4.69 2.18 -15.65
N ARG A 368 -5.57 1.22 -15.99
CA ARG A 368 -5.40 0.34 -17.16
C ARG A 368 -5.33 1.13 -18.46
N ALA A 369 -6.20 2.11 -18.67
CA ALA A 369 -6.20 2.94 -19.87
C ALA A 369 -4.90 3.74 -20.04
N LEU A 370 -4.34 4.25 -18.94
CA LEU A 370 -3.05 4.95 -18.92
C LEU A 370 -1.87 3.99 -19.17
N LEU A 371 -1.90 2.80 -18.58
CA LEU A 371 -0.87 1.77 -18.74
C LEU A 371 -0.94 1.02 -20.07
N ALA A 372 -2.04 1.07 -20.82
CA ALA A 372 -2.17 0.41 -22.12
C ALA A 372 -1.17 0.92 -23.19
N ARG A 373 -0.31 1.91 -22.86
CA ARG A 373 0.88 2.34 -23.62
C ARG A 373 2.16 1.58 -23.25
N THR A 374 2.18 0.85 -22.15
CA THR A 374 3.30 0.07 -21.61
C THR A 374 2.96 -1.43 -21.57
N ASN A 375 3.98 -2.28 -21.65
CA ASN A 375 3.87 -3.73 -21.90
C ASN A 375 2.76 -4.43 -21.04
N PRO A 376 1.81 -5.19 -21.64
CA PRO A 376 0.68 -5.80 -20.93
C PRO A 376 1.07 -6.76 -19.80
N ASP A 377 2.27 -7.34 -19.85
CA ASP A 377 2.78 -8.33 -18.88
C ASP A 377 3.11 -7.74 -17.49
N MET A 378 2.98 -6.42 -17.29
CA MET A 378 3.24 -5.76 -16.00
C MET A 378 1.98 -5.58 -15.14
N ILE A 379 0.80 -6.02 -15.62
CA ILE A 379 -0.47 -5.85 -14.89
C ILE A 379 -0.68 -7.05 -13.96
N GLU A 380 0.12 -7.14 -12.89
CA GLU A 380 -0.24 -7.97 -11.75
C GLU A 380 -1.37 -7.30 -10.96
N GLU A 381 -2.39 -8.10 -10.67
CA GLU A 381 -3.61 -7.78 -9.94
C GLU A 381 -3.30 -7.36 -8.49
N ARG A 382 -2.88 -6.10 -8.29
CA ARG A 382 -2.59 -5.53 -6.97
C ARG A 382 -3.88 -5.02 -6.31
N THR A 383 -4.47 -5.94 -5.55
CA THR A 383 -5.42 -5.78 -4.44
C THR A 383 -5.84 -4.35 -4.07
N SER A 384 -7.15 -4.11 -4.23
CA SER A 384 -8.01 -3.22 -3.43
C SER A 384 -7.28 -2.06 -2.73
N VAL A 385 -7.18 -0.94 -3.42
CA VAL A 385 -6.86 0.35 -2.82
C VAL A 385 -8.01 0.69 -1.87
N LYS A 386 -7.83 0.46 -0.57
CA LYS A 386 -8.62 1.16 0.45
C LYS A 386 -7.96 2.51 0.63
N THR A 387 -8.37 3.51 -0.16
CA THR A 387 -8.24 4.90 0.27
C THR A 387 -9.12 5.05 1.50
N SER A 388 -8.56 4.89 2.68
CA SER A 388 -9.11 5.55 3.86
C SER A 388 -8.79 7.01 3.69
N LEU A 389 -9.69 7.76 3.05
CA LEU A 389 -9.84 9.15 3.45
C LEU A 389 -10.11 9.05 4.95
N GLU A 390 -9.13 9.44 5.79
CA GLU A 390 -9.42 9.81 7.17
C GLU A 390 -10.69 10.65 7.11
N GLU A 391 -11.72 10.25 7.85
CA GLU A 391 -13.09 10.78 7.71
C GLU A 391 -13.04 12.31 7.62
N LEU A 392 -13.10 12.84 6.38
CA LEU A 392 -13.06 14.26 6.12
C LEU A 392 -14.22 14.85 6.90
N THR A 393 -13.93 15.84 7.75
CA THR A 393 -15.02 16.56 8.40
C THR A 393 -15.93 17.12 7.29
N PRO A 394 -17.27 17.17 7.51
CA PRO A 394 -18.19 17.70 6.50
C PRO A 394 -17.79 19.08 5.97
N PHE A 395 -17.12 19.89 6.80
CA PHE A 395 -16.55 21.17 6.40
C PHE A 395 -15.50 21.05 5.28
N TYR A 396 -14.48 20.19 5.44
CA TYR A 396 -13.44 20.01 4.43
C TYR A 396 -13.96 19.28 3.19
N ALA A 397 -14.87 18.32 3.37
CA ALA A 397 -15.55 17.66 2.25
C ALA A 397 -16.30 18.67 1.37
N ASN A 398 -17.09 19.57 1.98
CA ASN A 398 -17.80 20.63 1.26
C ASN A 398 -16.84 21.62 0.57
N LYS A 399 -15.70 21.93 1.19
CA LYS A 399 -14.69 22.81 0.58
C LYS A 399 -14.07 22.16 -0.66
N LEU A 400 -13.68 20.89 -0.56
CA LEU A 400 -13.13 20.14 -1.69
C LEU A 400 -14.15 19.95 -2.81
N GLN A 401 -15.41 19.65 -2.47
CA GLN A 401 -16.48 19.55 -3.46
C GLN A 401 -16.59 20.82 -4.30
N LYS A 402 -16.67 21.99 -3.65
CA LYS A 402 -16.71 23.30 -4.34
C LYS A 402 -15.48 23.53 -5.22
N LYS A 403 -14.32 23.06 -4.78
CA LYS A 403 -13.08 23.14 -5.57
C LYS A 403 -13.11 22.24 -6.80
N PHE A 404 -13.63 21.03 -6.71
CA PHE A 404 -13.86 20.17 -7.88
C PHE A 404 -14.89 20.77 -8.83
N GLU A 405 -16.00 21.30 -8.32
CA GLU A 405 -17.00 22.02 -9.12
C GLU A 405 -16.39 23.20 -9.87
N GLU A 406 -15.51 23.98 -9.21
CA GLU A 406 -14.73 25.04 -9.84
C GLU A 406 -13.83 24.49 -10.95
N VAL A 407 -13.05 23.43 -10.69
CA VAL A 407 -12.21 22.79 -11.74
C VAL A 407 -13.07 22.36 -12.94
N PHE A 408 -14.20 21.70 -12.71
CA PHE A 408 -15.09 21.21 -13.77
C PHE A 408 -15.65 22.36 -14.61
N SER A 409 -15.97 23.50 -13.99
CA SER A 409 -16.45 24.69 -14.71
C SER A 409 -15.43 25.28 -15.69
N TRP A 410 -14.13 24.96 -15.49
CA TRP A 410 -13.05 25.37 -16.39
C TRP A 410 -12.67 24.29 -17.41
N MET A 411 -13.26 23.11 -17.44
CA MET A 411 -12.85 22.08 -18.39
C MET A 411 -13.21 22.43 -19.85
N PRO A 412 -12.34 22.13 -20.83
CA PRO A 412 -12.67 22.18 -22.24
C PRO A 412 -13.87 21.30 -22.59
N LEU A 413 -14.60 21.67 -23.64
CA LEU A 413 -15.86 21.00 -24.01
C LEU A 413 -15.68 19.97 -25.12
N ALA A 414 -14.66 20.13 -25.96
CA ALA A 414 -14.42 19.24 -27.10
C ALA A 414 -12.95 19.21 -27.48
N ALA A 415 -12.58 18.22 -28.30
CA ALA A 415 -11.26 18.14 -28.91
C ALA A 415 -11.33 17.73 -30.38
N VAL A 416 -10.34 18.15 -31.17
CA VAL A 416 -10.09 17.65 -32.52
C VAL A 416 -8.80 16.85 -32.52
N VAL A 417 -8.90 15.56 -32.81
CA VAL A 417 -7.77 14.64 -32.90
C VAL A 417 -7.35 14.48 -34.35
N GLY A 418 -6.06 14.75 -34.63
CA GLY A 418 -5.46 14.53 -35.95
C GLY A 418 -6.20 15.22 -37.10
N GLU A 419 -6.83 16.36 -36.83
CA GLU A 419 -7.64 17.18 -37.76
C GLU A 419 -8.84 16.46 -38.40
N LYS A 420 -9.18 15.25 -37.93
CA LYS A 420 -10.17 14.38 -38.60
C LYS A 420 -11.22 13.81 -37.66
N ILE A 421 -10.94 13.78 -36.35
CA ILE A 421 -11.83 13.16 -35.37
C ILE A 421 -12.29 14.24 -34.40
N PHE A 422 -13.61 14.43 -34.29
CA PHE A 422 -14.22 15.33 -33.32
C PHE A 422 -14.62 14.56 -32.07
N CYS A 423 -14.04 14.91 -30.93
CA CYS A 423 -14.31 14.30 -29.64
C CYS A 423 -15.17 15.24 -28.79
N VAL A 424 -16.26 14.72 -28.22
CA VAL A 424 -17.21 15.49 -27.39
C VAL A 424 -17.82 14.57 -26.33
N HIS A 425 -18.22 15.06 -25.15
CA HIS A 425 -18.79 14.16 -24.12
C HIS A 425 -20.18 13.62 -24.51
N GLY A 426 -21.14 14.53 -24.75
CA GLY A 426 -22.49 14.21 -25.17
C GLY A 426 -22.56 14.04 -26.69
N GLY A 427 -22.86 15.09 -27.43
CA GLY A 427 -23.04 14.96 -28.87
C GLY A 427 -22.95 16.27 -29.63
N ILE A 428 -23.62 16.32 -30.78
CA ILE A 428 -23.71 17.49 -31.63
C ILE A 428 -24.95 18.33 -31.30
N SER A 429 -24.96 19.58 -31.76
CA SER A 429 -26.00 20.57 -31.45
C SER A 429 -26.53 21.23 -32.73
N PRO A 430 -27.83 21.60 -32.80
CA PRO A 430 -28.36 22.46 -33.85
C PRO A 430 -27.78 23.88 -33.81
N HIS A 431 -27.16 24.27 -32.69
CA HIS A 431 -26.52 25.56 -32.50
C HIS A 431 -25.01 25.53 -32.79
N LEU A 432 -24.49 24.44 -33.37
CA LEU A 432 -23.08 24.27 -33.72
C LEU A 432 -22.88 24.40 -35.23
N ASP A 433 -22.79 25.65 -35.72
CA ASP A 433 -22.58 25.96 -37.14
C ASP A 433 -21.12 25.76 -37.58
N SER A 434 -20.18 26.06 -36.68
CA SER A 434 -18.75 25.85 -36.85
C SER A 434 -18.14 25.30 -35.57
N LEU A 435 -17.12 24.45 -35.67
CA LEU A 435 -16.36 24.02 -34.48
C LEU A 435 -15.78 25.21 -33.70
N LYS A 436 -15.51 26.34 -34.36
CA LYS A 436 -15.05 27.59 -33.72
C LYS A 436 -16.09 28.24 -32.82
N ASP A 437 -17.36 27.85 -32.91
CA ASP A 437 -18.40 28.37 -32.01
C ASP A 437 -18.22 27.84 -30.58
N ILE A 438 -17.56 26.69 -30.43
CA ILE A 438 -17.22 26.09 -29.13
C ILE A 438 -16.31 27.02 -28.33
N ASP A 439 -15.34 27.68 -28.97
CA ASP A 439 -14.43 28.63 -28.33
C ASP A 439 -15.09 29.95 -27.91
N LYS A 440 -16.31 30.23 -28.39
CA LYS A 440 -17.07 31.42 -28.00
C LYS A 440 -17.82 31.25 -26.69
N ILE A 441 -17.92 30.01 -26.18
CA ILE A 441 -18.61 29.71 -24.93
C ILE A 441 -17.77 30.24 -23.76
N PRO A 442 -18.32 31.15 -22.92
CA PRO A 442 -17.57 31.68 -21.79
C PRO A 442 -17.30 30.60 -20.73
N ARG A 443 -16.06 30.54 -20.22
CA ARG A 443 -15.71 29.80 -18.99
C ARG A 443 -15.33 30.81 -17.88
N PRO A 444 -15.65 30.52 -16.61
CA PRO A 444 -16.15 29.24 -16.08
C PRO A 444 -17.64 29.00 -16.36
N LEU A 445 -18.00 27.77 -16.67
CA LEU A 445 -19.39 27.31 -16.82
C LEU A 445 -19.92 26.81 -15.47
N LEU A 446 -20.37 27.74 -14.61
CA LEU A 446 -20.89 27.42 -13.27
C LEU A 446 -22.20 26.63 -13.33
N ASP A 447 -23.09 27.01 -14.25
CA ASP A 447 -24.25 26.21 -14.65
C ASP A 447 -24.24 26.08 -16.17
N VAL A 448 -24.00 24.85 -16.64
CA VAL A 448 -23.98 24.52 -18.06
C VAL A 448 -25.30 24.88 -18.77
N LYS A 449 -26.43 24.88 -18.05
CA LYS A 449 -27.77 25.16 -18.61
C LYS A 449 -27.96 26.60 -19.05
N GLU A 450 -27.10 27.52 -18.60
CA GLU A 450 -27.14 28.92 -19.03
C GLU A 450 -26.62 29.10 -20.47
N ASN A 451 -25.91 28.10 -21.02
CA ASN A 451 -25.45 28.10 -22.40
C ASN A 451 -26.00 26.88 -23.16
N ILE A 452 -26.87 27.14 -24.14
CA ILE A 452 -27.57 26.09 -24.89
C ILE A 452 -26.59 25.20 -25.65
N LEU A 453 -25.58 25.78 -26.32
CA LEU A 453 -24.59 25.00 -27.05
C LEU A 453 -23.76 24.12 -26.11
N ALA A 454 -23.32 24.65 -24.96
CA ALA A 454 -22.60 23.85 -23.95
C ALA A 454 -23.47 22.72 -23.41
N THR A 455 -24.75 22.99 -23.17
CA THR A 455 -25.73 21.99 -22.71
C THR A 455 -25.86 20.85 -23.72
N ASP A 456 -26.00 21.16 -25.00
CA ASP A 456 -26.11 20.15 -26.05
C ASP A 456 -24.81 19.32 -26.18
N LEU A 457 -23.65 19.97 -26.17
CA LEU A 457 -22.37 19.28 -26.23
C LEU A 457 -22.19 18.27 -25.07
N ILE A 458 -22.79 18.51 -23.91
CA ILE A 458 -22.67 17.64 -22.73
C ILE A 458 -23.82 16.61 -22.63
N TYR A 459 -25.05 16.97 -23.00
CA TYR A 459 -26.25 16.16 -22.74
C TYR A 459 -26.97 15.62 -23.97
N SER A 460 -26.52 15.94 -25.19
CA SER A 460 -27.14 15.38 -26.39
C SER A 460 -26.87 13.89 -26.56
N ASP A 461 -27.84 13.15 -27.12
CA ASP A 461 -27.79 11.70 -27.34
C ASP A 461 -28.18 11.33 -28.80
N PRO A 462 -27.58 10.30 -29.41
CA PRO A 462 -28.09 9.79 -30.69
C PRO A 462 -29.46 9.14 -30.50
N LEU A 463 -30.34 9.26 -31.50
CA LEU A 463 -31.60 8.53 -31.63
C LEU A 463 -31.35 7.06 -32.02
N ASP A 464 -30.75 6.33 -31.10
CA ASP A 464 -30.49 4.90 -31.25
C ASP A 464 -31.67 4.07 -30.70
N TYR A 465 -32.62 3.78 -31.58
CA TYR A 465 -33.88 3.09 -31.24
C TYR A 465 -33.69 1.66 -30.69
N GLU A 466 -32.53 1.03 -30.92
CA GLU A 466 -32.24 -0.28 -30.32
C GLU A 466 -31.82 -0.16 -28.86
N PHE A 467 -31.34 1.01 -28.44
CA PHE A 467 -30.75 1.22 -27.11
C PHE A 467 -31.68 1.97 -26.15
N LEU A 468 -32.46 2.94 -26.65
CA LEU A 468 -33.20 3.90 -25.82
C LEU A 468 -34.47 3.36 -25.12
N HIS A 469 -34.86 2.08 -25.30
CA HIS A 469 -36.12 1.52 -24.75
C HIS A 469 -37.32 2.47 -24.91
N VAL A 470 -37.41 3.11 -26.08
CA VAL A 470 -38.39 4.16 -26.33
C VAL A 470 -39.80 3.55 -26.17
N PRO A 471 -40.71 4.17 -25.39
CA PRO A 471 -42.06 3.64 -25.21
C PRO A 471 -42.72 3.39 -26.56
N LYS A 472 -43.44 2.26 -26.70
CA LYS A 472 -44.20 1.85 -27.90
C LYS A 472 -45.03 2.95 -28.57
N MET A 473 -45.35 4.05 -27.88
CA MET A 473 -46.07 5.17 -28.48
C MET A 473 -45.23 5.95 -29.51
N LEU A 474 -43.90 5.98 -29.37
CA LEU A 474 -42.99 6.55 -30.38
C LEU A 474 -42.63 5.52 -31.47
N GLU A 475 -42.92 4.23 -31.27
CA GLU A 475 -42.88 3.23 -32.36
C GLU A 475 -43.95 3.49 -33.43
N LEU A 476 -44.98 4.30 -33.17
CA LEU A 476 -45.94 4.74 -34.20
C LEU A 476 -45.29 5.64 -35.28
N PHE A 477 -44.11 6.19 -35.01
CA PHE A 477 -43.27 6.88 -36.00
C PHE A 477 -42.22 5.96 -36.64
N ARG A 478 -42.21 4.65 -36.31
CA ARG A 478 -41.65 3.65 -37.22
C ARG A 478 -42.65 3.47 -38.36
N CYS A 479 -42.18 3.67 -39.57
CA CYS A 479 -42.85 3.21 -40.78
C CYS A 479 -43.32 1.75 -40.56
N PRO A 480 -44.62 1.42 -40.66
CA PRO A 480 -45.15 0.08 -40.35
C PRO A 480 -44.72 -1.01 -41.35
N PHE A 481 -43.85 -0.70 -42.29
CA PHE A 481 -43.41 -1.62 -43.33
C PHE A 481 -41.89 -1.57 -43.47
N ASP A 482 -41.31 -2.76 -43.33
CA ASP A 482 -39.95 -3.19 -43.65
C ASP A 482 -39.50 -2.69 -45.05
N THR A 483 -39.12 -1.42 -45.16
CA THR A 483 -38.82 -0.75 -46.44
C THR A 483 -37.47 -0.02 -46.48
N GLY A 484 -36.62 -0.11 -45.44
CA GLY A 484 -35.29 0.50 -45.49
C GLY A 484 -35.29 2.03 -45.68
N LEU A 485 -36.36 2.72 -45.27
CA LEU A 485 -36.42 4.18 -45.27
C LEU A 485 -35.86 4.72 -43.95
N ILE A 486 -34.55 4.96 -43.96
CA ILE A 486 -33.83 5.85 -43.04
C ILE A 486 -34.53 7.22 -43.09
N TYR A 487 -34.74 7.90 -41.95
CA TYR A 487 -35.08 9.33 -41.97
C TYR A 487 -33.94 10.04 -42.70
N ARG A 488 -34.15 10.42 -43.96
CA ARG A 488 -33.11 11.00 -44.81
C ARG A 488 -32.74 12.42 -44.42
N GLU A 489 -33.64 13.10 -43.72
CA GLU A 489 -33.42 14.49 -43.31
C GLU A 489 -32.80 14.55 -41.90
N PRO A 490 -31.87 15.50 -41.66
CA PRO A 490 -31.35 15.83 -40.33
C PRO A 490 -32.46 16.24 -39.36
N ILE A 491 -32.39 15.75 -38.12
CA ILE A 491 -33.39 15.98 -37.06
C ILE A 491 -32.68 16.23 -35.74
N PHE A 492 -33.13 17.28 -35.04
CA PHE A 492 -32.87 17.49 -33.62
C PHE A 492 -34.20 17.55 -32.84
N GLU A 493 -34.32 16.76 -31.79
CA GLU A 493 -35.48 16.76 -30.88
C GLU A 493 -35.05 17.02 -29.44
N ALA A 494 -35.96 17.47 -28.58
CA ALA A 494 -35.63 17.67 -27.17
C ALA A 494 -35.27 16.32 -26.50
N ASN A 495 -34.19 16.27 -25.72
CA ASN A 495 -33.79 15.07 -25.00
C ASN A 495 -34.58 14.91 -23.69
N TYR A 496 -35.77 14.31 -23.80
CA TYR A 496 -36.68 14.10 -22.67
C TYR A 496 -36.13 13.15 -21.59
N LEU A 497 -35.17 12.27 -21.92
CA LEU A 497 -34.58 11.34 -20.96
C LEU A 497 -33.56 12.02 -20.04
N ARG A 498 -32.85 13.03 -20.54
CA ARG A 498 -31.85 13.79 -19.78
C ARG A 498 -32.42 15.06 -19.17
N HIS A 499 -33.58 15.51 -19.65
CA HIS A 499 -34.15 16.83 -19.34
C HIS A 499 -33.21 18.00 -19.69
N ALA A 500 -32.28 17.77 -20.64
CA ALA A 500 -31.28 18.71 -21.14
C ALA A 500 -30.69 18.17 -22.43
N GLY A 501 -30.27 19.04 -23.35
CA GLY A 501 -29.68 18.66 -24.63
C GLY A 501 -30.71 18.21 -25.66
N VAL A 502 -30.21 17.67 -26.77
CA VAL A 502 -31.03 17.22 -27.91
C VAL A 502 -30.76 15.78 -28.31
N LEU A 503 -31.76 15.14 -28.91
CA LEU A 503 -31.65 13.87 -29.59
C LEU A 503 -31.40 14.10 -31.08
N PHE A 504 -30.50 13.33 -31.72
CA PHE A 504 -30.16 13.50 -33.14
C PHE A 504 -30.06 12.18 -33.91
N ASN A 505 -30.48 12.17 -35.19
CA ASN A 505 -30.49 10.97 -36.02
C ASN A 505 -29.19 10.77 -36.83
N GLU A 506 -29.11 9.67 -37.61
CA GLU A 506 -27.95 9.36 -38.44
C GLU A 506 -27.67 10.42 -39.52
N ALA A 507 -28.71 10.92 -40.20
CA ALA A 507 -28.58 11.97 -41.22
C ALA A 507 -27.93 13.25 -40.66
N THR A 508 -28.22 13.59 -39.39
CA THR A 508 -27.61 14.74 -38.70
C THR A 508 -26.10 14.55 -38.46
N VAL A 509 -25.67 13.32 -38.16
CA VAL A 509 -24.24 12.99 -38.03
C VAL A 509 -23.54 13.09 -39.39
N GLU A 510 -24.19 12.60 -40.45
CA GLU A 510 -23.65 12.66 -41.81
C GLU A 510 -23.48 14.10 -42.28
N GLU A 511 -24.51 14.92 -42.12
CA GLU A 511 -24.49 16.35 -42.45
C GLU A 511 -23.41 17.08 -41.65
N PHE A 512 -23.31 16.82 -40.34
CA PHE A 512 -22.27 17.43 -39.50
C PHE A 512 -20.86 17.09 -40.00
N CYS A 513 -20.58 15.83 -40.31
CA CYS A 513 -19.30 15.39 -40.84
C CYS A 513 -19.00 16.05 -42.21
N GLU A 514 -19.99 16.17 -43.08
CA GLU A 514 -19.84 16.84 -44.38
C GLU A 514 -19.57 18.34 -44.23
N ARG A 515 -20.35 19.02 -43.40
CA ARG A 515 -20.23 20.46 -43.15
C ARG A 515 -18.92 20.84 -42.46
N THR A 516 -18.45 20.03 -41.51
CA THR A 516 -17.23 20.32 -40.73
C THR A 516 -15.96 19.72 -41.34
N GLY A 517 -16.09 18.76 -42.25
CA GLY A 517 -14.97 17.99 -42.80
C GLY A 517 -14.43 16.90 -41.85
N MET A 518 -15.05 16.70 -40.68
CA MET A 518 -14.68 15.65 -39.74
C MET A 518 -15.07 14.27 -40.30
N LYS A 519 -14.21 13.28 -40.10
CA LYS A 519 -14.42 11.90 -40.58
C LYS A 519 -15.13 11.02 -39.57
N LEU A 520 -15.02 11.36 -38.28
CA LEU A 520 -15.51 10.56 -37.19
C LEU A 520 -15.83 11.47 -35.99
N ILE A 521 -16.97 11.20 -35.37
CA ILE A 521 -17.33 11.74 -34.06
C ILE A 521 -17.06 10.66 -33.02
N VAL A 522 -16.31 10.99 -31.96
CA VAL A 522 -16.14 10.09 -30.81
C VAL A 522 -16.78 10.75 -29.60
N ARG A 523 -17.69 10.04 -28.95
CA ARG A 523 -18.42 10.54 -27.78
C ARG A 523 -18.44 9.59 -26.60
N SER A 524 -19.00 10.03 -25.48
CA SER A 524 -19.25 9.20 -24.30
C SER A 524 -20.67 9.36 -23.76
N HIS A 525 -20.90 9.57 -22.46
CA HIS A 525 -22.18 9.93 -21.81
C HIS A 525 -23.25 8.83 -21.65
N THR A 526 -23.21 7.78 -22.49
CA THR A 526 -24.17 6.68 -22.44
C THR A 526 -23.45 5.38 -22.14
N MET A 527 -23.87 4.68 -21.07
CA MET A 527 -23.31 3.38 -20.73
C MET A 527 -23.59 2.40 -21.86
N ILE A 528 -22.55 1.73 -22.37
CA ILE A 528 -22.67 0.72 -23.41
C ILE A 528 -22.25 -0.65 -22.85
N PRO A 529 -23.10 -1.70 -22.94
CA PRO A 529 -22.80 -3.02 -22.39
C PRO A 529 -21.48 -3.63 -22.87
N PHE A 530 -21.10 -3.38 -24.13
CA PHE A 530 -19.87 -3.90 -24.74
C PHE A 530 -18.71 -2.90 -24.73
N GLY A 531 -18.82 -1.79 -24.00
CA GLY A 531 -17.77 -0.76 -23.89
C GLY A 531 -17.73 0.23 -25.06
N TYR A 532 -18.22 -0.12 -26.25
CA TYR A 532 -18.38 0.83 -27.35
C TYR A 532 -19.58 0.51 -28.25
N ARG A 533 -20.06 1.52 -28.98
CA ARG A 533 -21.13 1.39 -29.98
C ARG A 533 -20.88 2.27 -31.20
N LEU A 534 -21.11 1.71 -32.39
CA LEU A 534 -21.02 2.41 -33.67
C LEU A 534 -22.39 2.95 -34.07
N PHE A 535 -22.42 4.11 -34.72
CA PHE A 535 -23.64 4.77 -35.20
C PHE A 535 -23.38 5.49 -36.53
N ALA A 536 -24.43 5.76 -37.31
CA ALA A 536 -24.37 6.53 -38.57
C ALA A 536 -23.30 6.02 -39.55
N ASN A 537 -23.42 4.75 -39.95
CA ASN A 537 -22.47 4.08 -40.85
C ASN A 537 -20.99 4.25 -40.42
N ARG A 538 -20.73 4.10 -39.11
CA ARG A 538 -19.39 4.22 -38.48
C ARG A 538 -18.79 5.63 -38.51
N LYS A 539 -19.58 6.67 -38.82
CA LYS A 539 -19.17 8.08 -38.66
C LYS A 539 -19.28 8.57 -37.21
N MET A 540 -19.86 7.77 -36.30
CA MET A 540 -19.83 8.05 -34.86
C MET A 540 -19.53 6.79 -34.04
N ILE A 541 -18.75 6.97 -32.96
CA ILE A 541 -18.48 5.96 -31.93
C ILE A 541 -18.82 6.54 -30.56
N THR A 542 -19.60 5.80 -29.76
CA THR A 542 -19.75 6.03 -28.33
C THR A 542 -18.82 5.08 -27.58
N ILE A 543 -17.98 5.60 -26.68
CA ILE A 543 -17.04 4.84 -25.85
C ILE A 543 -17.44 4.97 -24.38
N PHE A 544 -17.42 3.86 -23.65
CA PHE A 544 -17.62 3.79 -22.22
C PHE A 544 -16.50 2.96 -21.60
N THR A 545 -15.70 3.55 -20.70
CA THR A 545 -14.48 2.89 -20.21
C THR A 545 -14.70 2.22 -18.85
N SER A 546 -15.61 2.73 -18.02
CA SER A 546 -15.90 2.16 -16.70
C SER A 546 -16.57 0.79 -16.81
N THR A 547 -15.87 -0.27 -16.42
CA THR A 547 -16.44 -1.61 -16.20
C THR A 547 -17.28 -1.66 -14.93
N GLY A 548 -18.28 -2.55 -14.88
CA GLY A 548 -19.07 -2.78 -13.67
C GLY A 548 -19.91 -1.58 -13.22
N TYR A 549 -20.25 -0.66 -14.12
CA TYR A 549 -20.93 0.59 -13.77
C TYR A 549 -22.29 0.31 -13.13
N LYS A 550 -22.57 1.00 -12.00
CA LYS A 550 -23.77 0.77 -11.17
C LYS A 550 -24.01 -0.71 -10.81
N LYS A 551 -22.94 -1.51 -10.72
CA LYS A 551 -22.97 -2.97 -10.45
C LYS A 551 -23.63 -3.80 -11.56
N GLU A 552 -23.81 -3.23 -12.74
CA GLU A 552 -24.25 -3.95 -13.94
C GLU A 552 -23.07 -4.69 -14.59
N ARG A 553 -23.36 -5.69 -15.43
CA ARG A 553 -22.34 -6.36 -16.22
C ARG A 553 -22.14 -5.62 -17.54
N ASN A 554 -21.15 -4.74 -17.60
CA ASN A 554 -20.69 -4.11 -18.83
C ASN A 554 -19.16 -4.25 -18.99
N HIS A 555 -18.72 -4.27 -20.25
CA HIS A 555 -17.32 -4.15 -20.63
C HIS A 555 -16.94 -2.66 -20.71
N GLY A 556 -15.64 -2.38 -20.60
CA GLY A 556 -15.06 -1.07 -20.82
C GLY A 556 -14.20 -1.10 -22.08
N SER A 557 -14.15 0.01 -22.80
CA SER A 557 -13.28 0.11 -23.98
C SER A 557 -12.55 1.45 -24.03
N VAL A 558 -11.43 1.45 -24.78
CA VAL A 558 -10.72 2.65 -25.22
C VAL A 558 -10.49 2.60 -26.72
N MET A 559 -10.31 3.76 -27.35
CA MET A 559 -9.97 3.84 -28.77
C MET A 559 -8.54 4.36 -28.95
N LYS A 560 -7.73 3.64 -29.73
CA LYS A 560 -6.37 4.05 -30.10
C LYS A 560 -6.33 4.49 -31.56
N GLU A 561 -5.79 5.68 -31.78
CA GLU A 561 -5.55 6.28 -33.10
C GLU A 561 -4.05 6.53 -33.27
N PHE A 562 -3.46 5.99 -34.35
CA PHE A 562 -2.01 5.97 -34.57
C PHE A 562 -1.55 6.81 -35.78
N GLY A 563 -2.45 7.53 -36.45
CA GLY A 563 -2.18 8.33 -37.65
C GLY A 563 -2.09 7.52 -38.95
N THR A 564 -1.93 6.20 -38.85
CA THR A 564 -2.21 5.26 -39.95
C THR A 564 -3.70 4.96 -39.96
N SER A 565 -4.31 4.59 -41.10
CA SER A 565 -5.76 4.36 -41.25
C SER A 565 -6.38 3.27 -40.35
N ASN A 566 -5.66 2.81 -39.32
CA ASN A 566 -6.01 1.74 -38.40
C ASN A 566 -6.39 2.30 -37.03
N ILE A 567 -7.68 2.59 -36.86
CA ILE A 567 -8.31 2.77 -35.55
C ILE A 567 -8.41 1.39 -34.88
N LYS A 568 -8.00 1.28 -33.62
CA LYS A 568 -8.18 0.07 -32.81
C LYS A 568 -9.07 0.35 -31.60
N LEU A 569 -10.02 -0.54 -31.35
CA LEU A 569 -10.81 -0.59 -30.12
C LEU A 569 -10.25 -1.73 -29.27
N GLU A 570 -9.89 -1.43 -28.03
CA GLU A 570 -9.34 -2.39 -27.04
C GLU A 570 -10.23 -2.50 -25.81
#